data_AF-A0A4V6I3W3-F1
#
_entry.id   AF-A0A4V6I3W3-F1
#
_cell.length_a   1.000
_cell.length_b   1.000
_cell.length_c   1.000
_cell.angle_alpha   90.00
_cell.angle_beta   90.00
_cell.angle_gamma   90.00
#
_symmetry.space_group_name_H-M   'P 1'
#
loop_
_entity.id
_entity.type
_entity.pdbx_description
1 polymer ?
#
loop_
_entity_poly.entity_id
_entity_poly.type
_entity_poly.pdbx_seq_one_letter_code
_entity_poly.pdbx_strand_id
1 'polypeptide(L)'
;MVAFTLGYFALYLSPGHAKRVVVFWELSGKDSFYTLSQLWAMSFGEKVRHLSVTYAKFAGYLPVMVIVPTLLVCYKEKANKFISLAFVFVVVMFFVMTKNHKHFLPFASDFIGIFAFFVSGCFFVGFAYFYHKRNDEAMCKLFVKLFIAFLLFCLLVGTTIQVGLPSRAMLGYDLVEFVMIVFVYQQFMQSLSSERIAKIIKTLILALSCVYGLFVLSAYIDGRIKWEKMLDSIQSQKAQGIEEIRVSGSTFTSFYQNYGDWGNPGEDSKVWPNTTYAHYFGVKSFVVE
;
A
#
# COMPACT_ATOMS: atom_id res chain seq x y z
N MET A 1 -2.70 -3.29 -24.40
CA MET A 1 -1.73 -2.23 -24.68
C MET A 1 -2.41 -1.00 -25.29
N VAL A 2 -2.92 -1.04 -26.53
CA VAL A 2 -3.53 0.13 -27.21
C VAL A 2 -4.66 0.78 -26.41
N ALA A 3 -5.63 0.00 -25.92
CA ALA A 3 -6.73 0.54 -25.11
C ALA A 3 -6.27 1.17 -23.78
N PHE A 4 -5.21 0.63 -23.17
CA PHE A 4 -4.62 1.18 -21.95
C PHE A 4 -3.94 2.52 -22.24
N THR A 5 -3.17 2.61 -23.32
CA THR A 5 -2.51 3.84 -23.76
C THR A 5 -3.53 4.93 -24.13
N LEU A 6 -4.59 4.58 -24.85
CA LEU A 6 -5.68 5.50 -25.19
C LEU A 6 -6.44 5.97 -23.94
N GLY A 7 -6.74 5.06 -23.00
CA GLY A 7 -7.37 5.40 -21.73
C GLY A 7 -6.49 6.31 -20.86
N TYR A 8 -5.17 6.08 -20.86
CA TYR A 8 -4.20 6.92 -20.20
C TYR A 8 -4.22 8.35 -20.77
N PHE A 9 -4.09 8.52 -22.08
CA PHE A 9 -4.16 9.85 -22.69
C PHE A 9 -5.52 10.52 -22.49
N ALA A 10 -6.63 9.80 -22.61
CA ALA A 10 -7.97 10.34 -22.36
C ALA A 10 -8.12 10.86 -20.92
N LEU A 11 -7.58 10.14 -19.93
CA LEU A 11 -7.62 10.57 -18.53
C LEU A 11 -6.82 11.86 -18.32
N TYR A 12 -5.55 11.88 -18.76
CA TYR A 12 -4.61 12.95 -18.45
C TYR A 12 -4.74 14.20 -19.33
N LEU A 13 -5.38 14.10 -20.49
CA LEU A 13 -5.69 15.25 -21.36
C LEU A 13 -7.08 15.85 -21.08
N SER A 14 -7.88 15.24 -20.20
CA SER A 14 -9.23 15.74 -19.92
C SER A 14 -9.22 17.07 -19.14
N PRO A 15 -10.17 18.00 -19.42
CA PRO A 15 -10.31 19.24 -18.66
C PRO A 15 -10.58 19.00 -17.17
N GLY A 16 -11.26 17.90 -16.84
CA GLY A 16 -11.51 17.49 -15.46
C GLY A 16 -10.23 17.11 -14.72
N HIS A 17 -9.24 16.55 -15.41
CA HIS A 17 -7.93 16.27 -14.80
C HIS A 17 -7.19 17.56 -14.45
N ALA A 18 -7.14 18.55 -15.35
CA ALA A 18 -6.52 19.85 -15.08
C ALA A 18 -7.10 20.54 -13.83
N LYS A 19 -8.43 20.51 -13.65
CA LYS A 19 -9.08 21.04 -12.44
C LYS A 19 -8.68 20.28 -11.17
N ARG A 20 -8.53 18.96 -11.23
CA ARG A 20 -8.08 18.15 -10.07
C ARG A 20 -6.64 18.46 -9.70
N VAL A 21 -5.77 18.69 -10.68
CA VAL A 21 -4.37 19.05 -10.43
C VAL A 21 -4.27 20.37 -9.65
N VAL A 22 -5.07 21.37 -10.02
CA VAL A 22 -5.12 22.65 -9.29
C VAL A 22 -5.55 22.43 -7.83
N VAL A 23 -6.60 21.64 -7.61
CA VAL A 23 -7.05 21.29 -6.24
C VAL A 23 -5.97 20.56 -5.45
N PHE A 24 -5.24 19.63 -6.06
CA PHE A 24 -4.10 18.97 -5.39
C PHE A 24 -2.99 19.96 -5.00
N TRP A 25 -2.67 20.90 -5.88
CA TRP A 25 -1.68 21.94 -5.58
C TRP A 25 -2.12 22.89 -4.48
N GLU A 26 -3.41 23.24 -4.42
CA GLU A 26 -3.98 24.06 -3.35
C GLU A 26 -3.96 23.34 -2.00
N LEU A 27 -4.29 22.05 -1.98
CA LEU A 27 -4.40 21.26 -0.74
C LEU A 27 -3.06 20.73 -0.22
N SER A 28 -2.11 20.43 -1.09
CA SER A 28 -0.89 19.69 -0.73
C SER A 28 0.39 20.32 -1.27
N GLY A 29 0.31 21.51 -1.86
CA GLY A 29 1.45 22.24 -2.43
C GLY A 29 1.82 21.78 -3.84
N LYS A 30 2.64 22.57 -4.55
CA LYS A 30 2.99 22.33 -5.96
C LYS A 30 3.79 21.05 -6.20
N ASP A 31 4.52 20.57 -5.19
CA ASP A 31 5.33 19.35 -5.28
C ASP A 31 4.50 18.06 -5.11
N SER A 32 3.20 18.18 -4.81
CA SER A 32 2.29 17.04 -4.62
C SER A 32 1.84 16.38 -5.93
N PHE A 33 1.93 17.10 -7.05
CA PHE A 33 1.51 16.62 -8.36
C PHE A 33 2.42 17.14 -9.47
N TYR A 34 2.88 16.24 -10.34
CA TYR A 34 3.67 16.57 -11.52
C TYR A 34 2.94 16.22 -12.82
N THR A 35 2.77 17.21 -13.69
CA THR A 35 2.27 16.99 -15.05
C THR A 35 3.30 16.27 -15.91
N LEU A 36 2.87 15.59 -16.98
CA LEU A 36 3.79 14.93 -17.92
C LEU A 36 4.82 15.91 -18.49
N SER A 37 4.42 17.15 -18.82
CA SER A 37 5.34 18.17 -19.31
C SER A 37 6.42 18.51 -18.28
N GLN A 38 6.06 18.63 -17.00
CA GLN A 38 7.03 18.88 -15.93
C GLN A 38 7.98 17.69 -15.76
N LEU A 39 7.47 16.46 -15.77
CA LEU A 39 8.29 15.26 -15.72
C LEU A 39 9.28 15.17 -16.89
N TRP A 40 8.86 15.57 -18.09
CA TRP A 40 9.73 15.60 -19.26
C TRP A 40 10.79 16.71 -19.18
N ALA A 41 10.43 17.87 -18.64
CA ALA A 41 11.32 19.03 -18.49
C ALA A 41 12.37 18.88 -17.37
N MET A 42 12.18 17.96 -16.43
CA MET A 42 13.15 17.67 -15.38
C MET A 42 14.52 17.28 -15.95
N SER A 43 15.59 17.71 -15.28
CA SER A 43 16.95 17.23 -15.53
C SER A 43 17.05 15.72 -15.28
N PHE A 44 18.10 15.08 -15.79
CA PHE A 44 18.30 13.64 -15.57
C PHE A 44 18.37 13.28 -14.08
N GLY A 45 19.10 14.08 -13.28
CA GLY A 45 19.20 13.85 -11.84
C GLY A 45 17.86 13.93 -11.12
N GLU A 46 17.04 14.93 -11.45
CA GLU A 46 15.69 15.09 -10.89
C GLU A 46 14.76 13.95 -11.29
N LYS A 47 14.82 13.48 -12.55
CA LYS A 47 14.06 12.31 -13.01
C LYS A 47 14.41 11.07 -12.20
N VAL A 48 15.70 10.80 -11.99
CA VAL A 48 16.15 9.63 -11.23
C VAL A 48 15.75 9.74 -9.76
N ARG A 49 15.89 10.93 -9.14
CA ARG A 49 15.42 11.18 -7.77
C ARG A 49 13.91 10.97 -7.65
N HIS A 50 13.14 11.52 -8.57
CA HIS A 50 11.68 11.39 -8.58
C HIS A 50 11.21 9.94 -8.77
N LEU A 51 11.86 9.20 -9.68
CA LEU A 51 11.66 7.77 -9.82
C LEU A 51 11.98 7.05 -8.51
N SER A 52 13.12 7.31 -7.90
CA SER A 52 13.47 6.67 -6.64
C SER A 52 12.47 6.97 -5.51
N VAL A 53 11.97 8.20 -5.38
CA VAL A 53 10.90 8.53 -4.42
C VAL A 53 9.61 7.77 -4.75
N THR A 54 9.24 7.71 -6.03
CA THR A 54 8.06 6.96 -6.49
C THR A 54 8.18 5.47 -6.16
N TYR A 55 9.36 4.89 -6.40
CA TYR A 55 9.68 3.48 -6.11
C TYR A 55 10.11 3.25 -4.65
N ALA A 56 10.28 4.28 -3.82
CA ALA A 56 10.51 4.08 -2.39
C ALA A 56 9.28 3.48 -1.70
N LYS A 57 8.09 3.64 -2.30
CA LYS A 57 6.85 2.96 -1.89
C LYS A 57 7.01 1.44 -1.84
N PHE A 58 7.92 0.86 -2.62
CA PHE A 58 8.25 -0.57 -2.54
C PHE A 58 8.69 -0.97 -1.14
N ALA A 59 9.46 -0.12 -0.45
CA ALA A 59 10.08 -0.47 0.83
C ALA A 59 9.08 -0.99 1.87
N GLY A 60 7.84 -0.48 1.85
CA GLY A 60 6.76 -0.96 2.72
C GLY A 60 6.26 -2.37 2.41
N TYR A 61 6.28 -2.76 1.13
CA TYR A 61 5.78 -4.06 0.63
C TYR A 61 6.88 -5.12 0.49
N LEU A 62 8.16 -4.72 0.45
CA LEU A 62 9.31 -5.62 0.39
C LEU A 62 9.30 -6.72 1.46
N PRO A 63 8.89 -6.46 2.74
CA PRO A 63 8.84 -7.50 3.75
C PRO A 63 8.04 -8.70 3.27
N VAL A 64 6.83 -8.49 2.76
CA VAL A 64 5.99 -9.60 2.33
C VAL A 64 6.53 -10.23 1.04
N MET A 65 6.92 -9.39 0.06
CA MET A 65 7.40 -9.86 -1.24
C MET A 65 8.69 -10.68 -1.18
N VAL A 66 9.55 -10.45 -0.18
CA VAL A 66 10.85 -11.12 -0.06
C VAL A 66 10.88 -12.11 1.10
N ILE A 67 10.34 -11.76 2.27
CA ILE A 67 10.39 -12.63 3.47
C ILE A 67 9.55 -13.88 3.24
N VAL A 68 8.32 -13.76 2.71
CA VAL A 68 7.43 -14.92 2.54
C VAL A 68 8.02 -15.96 1.58
N PRO A 69 8.53 -15.61 0.39
CA PRO A 69 9.28 -16.56 -0.44
C PRO A 69 10.56 -17.09 0.22
N THR A 70 11.30 -16.26 0.95
CA THR A 70 12.53 -16.69 1.65
C THR A 70 12.23 -17.73 2.72
N LEU A 71 11.14 -17.57 3.48
CA LEU A 71 10.69 -18.55 4.45
C LEU A 71 10.35 -19.89 3.79
N LEU A 72 9.70 -19.87 2.62
CA LEU A 72 9.44 -21.08 1.84
C LEU A 72 10.75 -21.74 1.38
N VAL A 73 11.71 -20.95 0.89
CA VAL A 73 13.05 -21.46 0.51
C VAL A 73 13.73 -22.11 1.71
N CYS A 74 13.72 -21.46 2.88
CA CYS A 74 14.30 -22.00 4.11
C CYS A 74 13.65 -23.31 4.54
N TYR A 75 12.32 -23.41 4.39
CA TYR A 75 11.58 -24.65 4.64
C TYR A 75 11.99 -25.76 3.68
N LYS A 76 12.09 -25.45 2.38
CA LYS A 76 12.47 -26.41 1.33
C LYS A 76 13.90 -26.90 1.51
N GLU A 77 14.83 -26.00 1.85
CA GLU A 77 16.25 -26.27 2.05
C GLU A 77 16.59 -26.64 3.51
N LYS A 78 15.61 -27.04 4.33
CA LYS A 78 15.80 -27.36 5.76
C LYS A 78 16.92 -28.38 6.05
N ALA A 79 17.23 -29.25 5.09
CA ALA A 79 18.32 -30.22 5.19
C ALA A 79 19.71 -29.56 5.08
N ASN A 80 19.83 -28.48 4.30
CA ASN A 80 21.09 -27.73 4.13
C ASN A 80 21.01 -26.38 4.86
N LYS A 81 21.25 -26.44 6.17
CA LYS A 81 21.14 -25.28 7.08
C LYS A 81 22.04 -24.10 6.67
N PHE A 82 23.17 -24.35 6.02
CA PHE A 82 24.08 -23.28 5.56
C PHE A 82 23.45 -22.42 4.47
N ILE A 83 22.77 -23.04 3.51
CA ILE A 83 22.07 -22.34 2.43
C ILE A 83 20.94 -21.47 3.01
N SER A 84 20.12 -22.03 3.90
CA SER A 84 19.04 -21.29 4.56
C SER A 84 19.57 -20.12 5.40
N LEU A 85 20.67 -20.33 6.16
CA LEU A 85 21.27 -19.29 6.99
C LEU A 85 21.86 -18.15 6.15
N ALA A 86 22.55 -18.48 5.04
CA ALA A 86 23.09 -17.49 4.11
C ALA A 86 21.96 -16.62 3.51
N PHE A 87 20.84 -17.23 3.12
CA PHE A 87 19.71 -16.47 2.59
C PHE A 87 19.04 -15.57 3.63
N VAL A 88 18.81 -16.08 4.85
CA VAL A 88 18.29 -15.26 5.95
C VAL A 88 19.22 -14.08 6.20
N PHE A 89 20.54 -14.31 6.25
CA PHE A 89 21.52 -13.25 6.44
C PHE A 89 21.46 -12.18 5.34
N VAL A 90 21.40 -12.59 4.07
CA VAL A 90 21.30 -11.65 2.93
C VAL A 90 20.01 -10.83 3.01
N VAL A 91 18.87 -11.44 3.33
CA VAL A 91 17.59 -10.72 3.46
C VAL A 91 17.61 -9.77 4.65
N VAL A 92 18.14 -10.18 5.80
CA VAL A 92 18.29 -9.32 6.98
C VAL A 92 19.20 -8.13 6.67
N MET A 93 20.37 -8.38 6.06
CA MET A 93 21.28 -7.32 5.65
C MET A 93 20.62 -6.35 4.67
N PHE A 94 19.86 -6.86 3.70
CA PHE A 94 19.09 -6.02 2.78
C PHE A 94 18.10 -5.12 3.53
N PHE A 95 17.33 -5.65 4.48
CA PHE A 95 16.40 -4.86 5.29
C PHE A 95 17.08 -3.84 6.19
N VAL A 96 18.19 -4.21 6.83
CA VAL A 96 18.97 -3.29 7.66
C VAL A 96 19.50 -2.13 6.82
N MET A 97 20.00 -2.42 5.62
CA MET A 97 20.48 -1.41 4.68
C MET A 97 19.34 -0.53 4.15
N THR A 98 18.18 -1.09 3.79
CA THR A 98 17.04 -0.29 3.30
C THR A 98 16.41 0.57 4.39
N LYS A 99 16.33 0.10 5.64
CA LYS A 99 15.76 0.88 6.75
C LYS A 99 16.71 1.97 7.24
N ASN A 100 18.01 1.69 7.31
CA ASN A 100 19.03 2.60 7.84
C ASN A 100 19.87 3.29 6.74
N HIS A 101 19.35 3.34 5.51
CA HIS A 101 20.06 3.87 4.34
C HIS A 101 20.60 5.29 4.55
N LYS A 102 19.88 6.16 5.28
CA LYS A 102 20.34 7.52 5.57
C LYS A 102 21.60 7.58 6.43
N HIS A 103 21.81 6.57 7.28
CA HIS A 103 23.00 6.47 8.12
C HIS A 103 24.16 5.80 7.38
N PHE A 104 23.90 4.71 6.68
CA PHE A 104 24.95 3.93 6.00
C PHE A 104 25.36 4.50 4.64
N LEU A 105 24.43 5.14 3.92
CA LEU A 105 24.62 5.64 2.56
C LEU A 105 23.93 7.02 2.39
N PRO A 106 24.34 8.06 3.14
CA PRO A 106 23.71 9.38 3.09
C PRO A 106 23.73 10.00 1.67
N PHE A 107 24.78 9.74 0.89
CA PHE A 107 24.90 10.23 -0.49
C PHE A 107 24.00 9.50 -1.49
N ALA A 108 23.54 8.30 -1.13
CA ALA A 108 22.69 7.46 -1.98
C ALA A 108 21.26 7.32 -1.43
N SER A 109 20.91 8.09 -0.38
CA SER A 109 19.58 8.00 0.24
C SER A 109 18.47 8.26 -0.76
N ASP A 110 18.73 9.16 -1.69
CA ASP A 110 17.81 9.56 -2.74
C ASP A 110 17.61 8.49 -3.80
N PHE A 111 18.40 7.39 -3.82
CA PHE A 111 18.34 6.31 -4.81
C PHE A 111 17.81 4.99 -4.24
N ILE A 112 17.37 4.96 -2.97
CA ILE A 112 17.01 3.71 -2.29
C ILE A 112 15.85 2.96 -2.95
N GLY A 113 14.89 3.66 -3.56
CA GLY A 113 13.75 3.02 -4.24
C GLY A 113 14.18 2.26 -5.49
N ILE A 114 15.11 2.83 -6.27
CA ILE A 114 15.68 2.17 -7.45
C ILE A 114 16.57 0.99 -7.04
N PHE A 115 17.38 1.17 -6.00
CA PHE A 115 18.20 0.08 -5.46
C PHE A 115 17.33 -1.09 -4.97
N ALA A 116 16.29 -0.80 -4.20
CA ALA A 116 15.34 -1.79 -3.73
C ALA A 116 14.64 -2.53 -4.88
N PHE A 117 14.23 -1.81 -5.92
CA PHE A 117 13.69 -2.39 -7.15
C PHE A 117 14.70 -3.37 -7.78
N PHE A 118 15.94 -2.94 -7.99
CA PHE A 118 16.96 -3.74 -8.66
C PHE A 118 17.29 -5.01 -7.87
N VAL A 119 17.52 -4.88 -6.57
CA VAL A 119 17.82 -6.02 -5.69
C VAL A 119 16.65 -7.01 -5.65
N SER A 120 15.41 -6.53 -5.60
CA SER A 120 14.23 -7.40 -5.60
C SER A 120 14.05 -8.14 -6.94
N GLY A 121 14.30 -7.46 -8.07
CA GLY A 121 14.33 -8.11 -9.37
C GLY A 121 15.40 -9.19 -9.45
N CYS A 122 16.62 -8.87 -8.99
CA CYS A 122 17.72 -9.83 -8.92
C CYS A 122 17.42 -11.01 -8.00
N PHE A 123 16.72 -10.79 -6.89
CA PHE A 123 16.27 -11.84 -5.98
C PHE A 123 15.40 -12.86 -6.72
N PHE A 124 14.33 -12.43 -7.40
CA PHE A 124 13.44 -13.37 -8.10
C PHE A 124 14.13 -14.09 -9.26
N VAL A 125 14.91 -13.37 -10.07
CA VAL A 125 15.65 -13.95 -11.20
C VAL A 125 16.72 -14.92 -10.71
N GLY A 126 17.46 -14.54 -9.66
CA GLY A 126 18.50 -15.35 -9.06
C GLY A 126 17.96 -16.67 -8.51
N PHE A 127 16.81 -16.63 -7.81
CA PHE A 127 16.16 -17.85 -7.33
C PHE A 127 15.55 -18.71 -8.44
N ALA A 128 14.97 -18.10 -9.47
CA ALA A 128 14.52 -18.85 -10.66
C ALA A 128 15.70 -19.61 -11.30
N TYR A 129 16.85 -18.94 -11.47
CA TYR A 129 18.07 -19.56 -12.00
C TYR A 129 18.64 -20.65 -11.08
N PHE A 130 18.68 -20.40 -9.77
CA PHE A 130 19.15 -21.37 -8.77
C PHE A 130 18.36 -22.68 -8.84
N TYR A 131 17.02 -22.60 -8.88
CA TYR A 131 16.17 -23.79 -8.96
C TYR A 131 16.15 -24.43 -10.35
N HIS A 132 16.30 -23.63 -11.42
CA HIS A 132 16.51 -24.16 -12.76
C HIS A 132 17.76 -25.04 -12.84
N LYS A 133 18.90 -24.60 -12.29
CA LYS A 133 20.15 -25.39 -12.26
C LYS A 133 20.04 -26.68 -11.44
N ARG A 134 19.09 -26.76 -10.52
CA ARG A 134 18.81 -27.95 -9.70
C ARG A 134 17.72 -28.85 -10.29
N ASN A 135 17.18 -28.51 -11.46
CA ASN A 135 16.04 -29.20 -12.08
C ASN A 135 14.77 -29.23 -11.19
N ASP A 136 14.61 -28.30 -10.25
CA ASP A 136 13.36 -28.13 -9.50
C ASP A 136 12.43 -27.20 -10.30
N GLU A 137 11.72 -27.79 -11.26
CA GLU A 137 10.85 -27.05 -12.19
C GLU A 137 9.71 -26.33 -11.47
N ALA A 138 9.18 -26.91 -10.38
CA ALA A 138 8.07 -26.32 -9.63
C ALA A 138 8.50 -25.03 -8.93
N MET A 139 9.65 -25.05 -8.24
CA MET A 139 10.19 -23.85 -7.60
C MET A 139 10.65 -22.81 -8.63
N CYS A 140 11.26 -23.23 -9.74
CA CYS A 140 11.61 -22.34 -10.85
C CYS A 140 10.36 -21.60 -11.39
N LYS A 141 9.27 -22.33 -11.67
CA LYS A 141 8.00 -21.74 -12.13
C LYS A 141 7.40 -20.79 -11.10
N LEU A 142 7.49 -21.10 -9.80
CA LEU A 142 7.05 -20.19 -8.74
C LEU A 142 7.80 -18.84 -8.83
N PHE A 143 9.13 -18.86 -8.87
CA PHE A 143 9.92 -17.63 -8.89
C PHE A 143 9.74 -16.82 -10.17
N VAL A 144 9.50 -17.46 -11.31
CA VAL A 144 9.09 -16.75 -12.54
C VAL A 144 7.72 -16.08 -12.37
N LYS A 145 6.72 -16.76 -11.79
CA LYS A 145 5.41 -16.15 -11.49
C LYS A 145 5.52 -14.96 -10.55
N LEU A 146 6.34 -15.08 -9.50
CA LEU A 146 6.61 -13.99 -8.56
C LEU A 146 7.32 -12.82 -9.23
N PHE A 147 8.27 -13.09 -10.14
CA PHE A 147 8.92 -12.04 -10.92
C PHE A 147 7.92 -11.30 -11.82
N ILE A 148 7.03 -12.01 -12.51
CA ILE A 148 5.98 -11.39 -13.34
C ILE A 148 5.04 -10.54 -12.49
N ALA A 149 4.60 -11.04 -11.33
CA ALA A 149 3.77 -10.28 -10.41
C ALA A 149 4.50 -9.03 -9.88
N PHE A 150 5.78 -9.14 -9.56
CA PHE A 150 6.64 -8.02 -9.19
C PHE A 150 6.73 -6.98 -10.32
N LEU A 151 6.92 -7.39 -11.58
CA LEU A 151 6.92 -6.46 -12.72
C LEU A 151 5.57 -5.77 -12.89
N LEU A 152 4.45 -6.48 -12.70
CA LEU A 152 3.12 -5.87 -12.72
C LEU A 152 2.96 -4.83 -11.61
N PHE A 153 3.43 -5.13 -10.40
CA PHE A 153 3.47 -4.16 -9.30
C PHE A 153 4.28 -2.92 -9.68
N CYS A 154 5.44 -3.10 -10.34
CA CYS A 154 6.28 -2.01 -10.83
C CYS A 154 5.58 -1.14 -11.86
N LEU A 155 4.79 -1.74 -12.74
CA LEU A 155 3.98 -1.01 -13.70
C LEU A 155 2.90 -0.18 -12.97
N LEU A 156 2.22 -0.76 -11.98
CA LEU A 156 1.23 -0.03 -11.18
C LEU A 156 1.86 1.13 -10.41
N VAL A 157 3.04 0.95 -9.81
CA VAL A 157 3.74 2.06 -9.14
C VAL A 157 4.11 3.14 -10.16
N GLY A 158 4.58 2.74 -11.34
CA GLY A 158 4.88 3.64 -12.45
C GLY A 158 3.69 4.48 -12.92
N THR A 159 2.45 3.96 -12.88
CA THR A 159 1.27 4.78 -13.24
C THR A 159 1.01 5.91 -12.24
N THR A 160 1.61 5.84 -11.05
CA THR A 160 1.49 6.86 -9.99
C THR A 160 2.70 7.79 -9.92
N ILE A 161 3.53 7.82 -10.97
CA ILE A 161 4.67 8.73 -11.04
C ILE A 161 4.25 10.21 -10.93
N GLN A 162 3.01 10.55 -11.26
CA GLN A 162 2.53 11.93 -11.22
C GLN A 162 1.99 12.35 -9.85
N VAL A 163 1.59 11.41 -8.99
CA VAL A 163 0.89 11.72 -7.73
C VAL A 163 1.05 10.62 -6.69
N GLY A 164 1.14 11.02 -5.41
CA GLY A 164 0.99 10.10 -4.29
C GLY A 164 -0.42 9.50 -4.26
N LEU A 165 -0.55 8.18 -4.10
CA LEU A 165 -1.86 7.58 -3.85
C LEU A 165 -2.13 7.54 -2.35
N PRO A 166 -3.34 7.91 -1.88
CA PRO A 166 -3.75 7.61 -0.52
C PRO A 166 -3.94 6.11 -0.34
N SER A 167 -3.85 5.61 0.90
CA SER A 167 -3.94 4.18 1.23
C SER A 167 -5.19 3.51 0.62
N ARG A 168 -6.35 4.19 0.66
CA ARG A 168 -7.59 3.72 0.03
C ARG A 168 -7.54 3.46 -1.49
N ALA A 169 -6.60 4.09 -2.20
CA ALA A 169 -6.44 3.91 -3.65
C ALA A 169 -5.39 2.83 -3.99
N MET A 170 -4.84 2.16 -2.99
CA MET A 170 -3.77 1.15 -3.14
C MET A 170 -4.29 -0.27 -3.41
N LEU A 171 -5.60 -0.47 -3.63
CA LEU A 171 -6.19 -1.78 -3.89
C LEU A 171 -5.45 -2.60 -4.96
N GLY A 172 -4.98 -1.95 -6.03
CA GLY A 172 -4.20 -2.62 -7.07
C GLY A 172 -2.88 -3.20 -6.54
N TYR A 173 -2.19 -2.52 -5.64
CA TYR A 173 -0.98 -2.99 -4.98
C TYR A 173 -1.28 -4.18 -4.07
N ASP A 174 -2.31 -4.05 -3.24
CA ASP A 174 -2.71 -5.09 -2.28
C ASP A 174 -3.18 -6.37 -3.00
N LEU A 175 -3.87 -6.23 -4.14
CA LEU A 175 -4.27 -7.38 -4.96
C LEU A 175 -3.08 -8.13 -5.56
N VAL A 176 -2.06 -7.40 -6.04
CA VAL A 176 -0.84 -8.04 -6.57
C VAL A 176 -0.08 -8.74 -5.46
N GLU A 177 0.06 -8.10 -4.29
CA GLU A 177 0.66 -8.72 -3.10
C GLU A 177 -0.11 -9.98 -2.67
N PHE A 178 -1.43 -9.92 -2.62
CA PHE A 178 -2.28 -11.07 -2.32
C PHE A 178 -2.06 -12.22 -3.31
N VAL A 179 -1.98 -11.93 -4.62
CA VAL A 179 -1.68 -12.95 -5.64
C VAL A 179 -0.30 -13.59 -5.41
N MET A 180 0.72 -12.81 -5.04
CA MET A 180 2.03 -13.35 -4.70
C MET A 180 1.98 -14.27 -3.48
N ILE A 181 1.26 -13.88 -2.42
CA ILE A 181 1.03 -14.73 -1.25
C ILE A 181 0.34 -16.02 -1.65
N VAL A 182 -0.69 -15.96 -2.51
CA VAL A 182 -1.40 -17.14 -3.00
C VAL A 182 -0.47 -18.09 -3.77
N PHE A 183 0.42 -17.57 -4.62
CA PHE A 183 1.39 -18.42 -5.32
C PHE A 183 2.34 -19.13 -4.36
N VAL A 184 2.90 -18.41 -3.38
CA VAL A 184 3.78 -19.02 -2.36
C VAL A 184 3.00 -20.03 -1.51
N TYR A 185 1.78 -19.68 -1.09
CA TYR A 185 0.92 -20.55 -0.31
C TYR A 185 0.58 -21.85 -1.06
N GLN A 186 0.20 -21.77 -2.34
CA GLN A 186 -0.06 -22.96 -3.16
C GLN A 186 1.17 -23.86 -3.25
N GLN A 187 2.34 -23.29 -3.50
CA GLN A 187 3.60 -24.06 -3.55
C GLN A 187 3.95 -24.67 -2.20
N PHE A 188 3.77 -23.91 -1.11
CA PHE A 188 3.99 -24.38 0.25
C PHE A 188 3.09 -25.58 0.57
N MET A 189 1.79 -25.47 0.27
CA MET A 189 0.83 -26.54 0.51
C MET A 189 1.14 -27.82 -0.29
N GLN A 190 1.63 -27.69 -1.53
CA GLN A 190 2.09 -28.82 -2.34
C GLN A 190 3.39 -29.45 -1.79
N SER A 191 4.23 -28.65 -1.12
CA SER A 191 5.48 -29.13 -0.53
C SER A 191 5.30 -29.86 0.81
N LEU A 192 4.13 -29.75 1.44
CA LEU A 192 3.81 -30.46 2.68
C LEU A 192 3.63 -31.95 2.40
N SER A 193 4.37 -32.79 3.12
CA SER A 193 4.24 -34.25 3.03
C SER A 193 3.03 -34.81 3.78
N SER A 194 2.36 -34.01 4.62
CA SER A 194 1.27 -34.47 5.49
C SER A 194 -0.04 -33.72 5.24
N GLU A 195 -1.06 -34.46 4.79
CA GLU A 195 -2.41 -33.93 4.60
C GLU A 195 -3.05 -33.43 5.90
N ARG A 196 -2.72 -34.05 7.04
CA ARG A 196 -3.23 -33.63 8.35
C ARG A 196 -2.75 -32.22 8.71
N ILE A 197 -1.45 -31.96 8.53
CA ILE A 197 -0.85 -30.65 8.78
C ILE A 197 -1.45 -29.62 7.81
N ALA A 198 -1.60 -29.98 6.53
CA ALA A 198 -2.25 -29.13 5.53
C ALA A 198 -3.67 -28.72 5.93
N LYS A 199 -4.50 -29.65 6.43
CA LYS A 199 -5.85 -29.35 6.92
C LYS A 199 -5.83 -28.41 8.12
N ILE A 200 -4.94 -28.63 9.09
CA ILE A 200 -4.80 -27.76 10.28
C ILE A 200 -4.45 -26.33 9.85
N ILE A 201 -3.47 -26.16 8.97
CA ILE A 201 -3.05 -24.83 8.49
C ILE A 201 -4.21 -24.13 7.77
N LYS A 202 -4.93 -24.82 6.88
CA LYS A 202 -6.12 -24.27 6.21
C LYS A 202 -7.17 -23.79 7.21
N THR A 203 -7.50 -24.60 8.21
CA THR A 203 -8.47 -24.24 9.25
C THR A 203 -8.00 -23.05 10.08
N LEU A 204 -6.73 -23.00 10.45
CA LEU A 204 -6.16 -21.87 11.19
C LEU A 204 -6.21 -20.58 10.39
N ILE A 205 -5.84 -20.60 9.11
CA ILE A 205 -5.91 -19.41 8.24
C ILE A 205 -7.36 -18.92 8.12
N LEU A 206 -8.32 -19.84 7.93
CA LEU A 206 -9.73 -19.48 7.86
C LEU A 206 -10.22 -18.88 9.18
N ALA A 207 -9.89 -19.51 10.31
CA ALA A 207 -10.26 -19.01 11.64
C ALA A 207 -9.68 -17.62 11.90
N LEU A 208 -8.40 -17.40 11.60
CA LEU A 208 -7.75 -16.09 11.74
C LEU A 208 -8.41 -15.04 10.84
N SER A 209 -8.75 -15.40 9.61
CA SER A 209 -9.44 -14.50 8.67
C SER A 209 -10.83 -14.11 9.19
N CYS A 210 -11.58 -15.07 9.74
CA CYS A 210 -12.88 -14.80 10.37
C CYS A 210 -12.75 -13.91 11.61
N VAL A 211 -11.78 -14.19 12.49
CA VAL A 211 -11.52 -13.37 13.68
C VAL A 211 -11.14 -11.94 13.29
N TYR A 212 -10.27 -11.77 12.31
CA TYR A 212 -9.90 -10.44 11.80
C TYR A 212 -11.10 -9.74 11.15
N GLY A 213 -11.91 -10.46 10.37
CA GLY A 213 -13.15 -9.93 9.80
C GLY A 213 -14.14 -9.44 10.86
N LEU A 214 -14.30 -10.20 11.95
CA LEU A 214 -15.13 -9.79 13.09
C LEU A 214 -14.56 -8.56 13.82
N PHE A 215 -13.24 -8.48 13.98
CA PHE A 215 -12.57 -7.30 14.53
C PHE A 215 -12.78 -6.04 13.66
N VAL A 216 -12.69 -6.17 12.34
CA VAL A 216 -12.98 -5.04 11.44
C VAL A 216 -14.47 -4.69 11.50
N LEU A 217 -15.35 -5.69 11.45
CA LEU A 217 -16.81 -5.48 11.53
C LEU A 217 -17.22 -4.75 12.81
N SER A 218 -16.62 -5.09 13.96
CA SER A 218 -16.93 -4.40 15.22
C SER A 218 -16.54 -2.92 15.18
N ALA A 219 -15.47 -2.55 14.48
CA ALA A 219 -15.09 -1.15 14.30
C ALA A 219 -16.12 -0.38 13.45
N TYR A 220 -16.67 -1.03 12.41
CA TYR A 220 -17.72 -0.44 11.60
C TYR A 220 -19.04 -0.28 12.36
N ILE A 221 -19.39 -1.24 13.22
CA ILE A 221 -20.57 -1.15 14.08
C ILE A 221 -20.40 -0.01 15.10
N ASP A 222 -19.26 0.07 15.78
CA ASP A 222 -18.95 1.15 16.73
C ASP A 222 -19.02 2.52 16.06
N GLY A 223 -18.37 2.68 14.90
CA GLY A 223 -18.41 3.92 14.13
C GLY A 223 -19.82 4.29 13.66
N ARG A 224 -20.66 3.31 13.28
CA ARG A 224 -22.07 3.54 12.94
C ARG A 224 -22.87 4.05 14.15
N ILE A 225 -22.67 3.46 15.33
CA ILE A 225 -23.35 3.90 16.57
C ILE A 225 -22.93 5.32 16.94
N LYS A 226 -21.63 5.63 16.86
CA LYS A 226 -21.10 6.99 17.09
C LYS A 226 -21.69 8.00 16.10
N TRP A 227 -21.75 7.63 14.83
CA TRP A 227 -22.32 8.48 13.79
C TRP A 227 -23.80 8.81 14.05
N GLU A 228 -24.62 7.83 14.38
CA GLU A 228 -26.04 8.07 14.69
C GLU A 228 -26.21 9.00 15.91
N LYS A 229 -25.44 8.80 16.97
CA LYS A 229 -25.44 9.71 18.13
C LYS A 229 -25.04 11.15 17.76
N MET A 230 -24.10 11.31 16.82
CA MET A 230 -23.73 12.62 16.31
C MET A 230 -24.88 13.25 15.54
N LEU A 231 -25.59 12.49 14.68
CA LEU A 231 -26.77 13.00 13.96
C LEU A 231 -27.84 13.52 14.93
N ASP A 232 -28.13 12.76 15.99
CA ASP A 232 -29.09 13.17 17.04
C ASP A 232 -28.66 14.47 17.72
N SER A 233 -27.36 14.60 18.05
CA SER A 233 -26.80 15.82 18.65
C SER A 233 -26.93 17.04 17.72
N ILE A 234 -26.61 16.87 16.43
CA ILE A 234 -26.73 17.94 15.43
C ILE A 234 -28.19 18.37 15.28
N GLN A 235 -29.12 17.41 15.23
CA GLN A 235 -30.54 17.71 15.12
C GLN A 235 -31.06 18.47 16.35
N SER A 236 -30.62 18.09 17.55
CA SER A 236 -30.96 18.80 18.79
C SER A 236 -30.42 20.24 18.81
N GLN A 237 -29.17 20.44 18.40
CA GLN A 237 -28.57 21.78 18.28
C GLN A 237 -29.33 22.65 17.27
N LYS A 238 -29.68 22.10 16.11
CA LYS A 238 -30.50 22.80 15.11
C LYS A 238 -31.89 23.16 15.62
N ALA A 239 -32.54 22.28 16.36
CA ALA A 239 -33.85 22.54 16.96
C ALA A 239 -33.80 23.69 17.97
N GLN A 240 -32.64 23.95 18.57
CA GLN A 240 -32.38 25.09 19.45
C GLN A 240 -31.98 26.37 18.69
N GLY A 241 -31.96 26.33 17.35
CA GLY A 241 -31.55 27.46 16.50
C GLY A 241 -30.03 27.66 16.40
N ILE A 242 -29.23 26.66 16.82
CA ILE A 242 -27.77 26.72 16.72
C ILE A 242 -27.35 26.38 15.29
N GLU A 243 -26.72 27.34 14.61
CA GLU A 243 -26.21 27.19 13.23
C GLU A 243 -24.69 26.89 13.18
N GLU A 244 -24.01 27.00 14.32
CA GLU A 244 -22.59 26.68 14.49
C GLU A 244 -22.47 25.35 15.25
N ILE A 245 -22.36 24.26 14.50
CA ILE A 245 -22.41 22.91 15.07
C ILE A 245 -21.07 22.50 15.64
N ARG A 246 -21.10 22.03 16.90
CA ARG A 246 -19.95 21.43 17.59
C ARG A 246 -20.27 19.97 17.88
N VAL A 247 -19.33 19.08 17.55
CA VAL A 247 -19.49 17.64 17.78
C VAL A 247 -18.26 17.07 18.48
N SER A 248 -18.47 16.00 19.25
CA SER A 248 -17.38 15.33 19.95
C SER A 248 -16.40 14.67 18.97
N GLY A 249 -15.10 14.91 19.14
CA GLY A 249 -14.02 14.30 18.37
C GLY A 249 -13.95 12.79 18.53
N SER A 250 -14.45 12.27 19.65
CA SER A 250 -14.57 10.82 19.86
C SER A 250 -15.38 10.12 18.77
N THR A 251 -16.28 10.85 18.10
CA THR A 251 -17.08 10.34 16.97
C THR A 251 -16.22 9.84 15.82
N PHE A 252 -15.10 10.53 15.57
CA PHE A 252 -14.20 10.25 14.45
C PHE A 252 -13.01 9.36 14.85
N THR A 253 -12.92 9.00 16.12
CA THR A 253 -11.90 8.06 16.62
C THR A 253 -12.36 6.62 16.41
N SER A 254 -11.46 5.79 15.89
CA SER A 254 -11.68 4.35 15.74
C SER A 254 -10.47 3.58 16.23
N PHE A 255 -10.71 2.41 16.81
CA PHE A 255 -9.65 1.47 17.17
C PHE A 255 -9.11 0.71 15.94
N TYR A 256 -9.81 0.77 14.80
CA TYR A 256 -9.31 0.27 13.52
C TYR A 256 -8.67 1.42 12.74
N GLN A 257 -7.34 1.36 12.56
CA GLN A 257 -6.53 2.45 12.01
C GLN A 257 -6.97 2.91 10.61
N ASN A 258 -7.54 2.01 9.80
CA ASN A 258 -7.97 2.34 8.43
C ASN A 258 -9.46 2.75 8.35
N TYR A 259 -10.14 2.90 9.49
CA TYR A 259 -11.51 3.40 9.51
C TYR A 259 -11.53 4.92 9.29
N GLY A 260 -12.29 5.40 8.31
CA GLY A 260 -12.46 6.84 8.10
C GLY A 260 -11.26 7.55 7.45
N ASP A 261 -10.51 6.88 6.57
CA ASP A 261 -9.39 7.46 5.79
C ASP A 261 -9.85 8.51 4.74
N TRP A 262 -10.76 9.41 5.10
CA TRP A 262 -11.29 10.51 4.28
C TRP A 262 -10.94 11.89 4.84
N GLY A 263 -10.11 11.94 5.90
CA GLY A 263 -9.85 13.15 6.67
C GLY A 263 -10.95 13.39 7.71
N ASN A 264 -10.56 13.66 8.95
CA ASN A 264 -11.49 13.96 10.03
C ASN A 264 -11.60 15.47 10.25
N PRO A 265 -12.78 16.00 10.60
CA PRO A 265 -12.91 17.41 10.93
C PRO A 265 -12.07 17.78 12.16
N GLY A 266 -11.54 18.99 12.16
CA GLY A 266 -10.74 19.55 13.25
C GLY A 266 -11.39 20.76 13.89
N GLU A 267 -10.58 21.59 14.54
CA GLU A 267 -11.04 22.79 15.26
C GLU A 267 -11.32 23.98 14.32
N ASP A 268 -10.65 24.05 13.16
CA ASP A 268 -10.84 25.16 12.20
C ASP A 268 -11.99 24.88 11.22
N SER A 269 -13.10 25.62 11.40
CA SER A 269 -14.30 25.51 10.57
C SER A 269 -14.10 25.90 9.10
N LYS A 270 -13.05 26.65 8.77
CA LYS A 270 -12.82 27.20 7.41
C LYS A 270 -11.98 26.27 6.54
N VAL A 271 -11.43 25.21 7.11
CA VAL A 271 -10.50 24.31 6.43
C VAL A 271 -11.21 23.00 6.09
N TRP A 272 -10.80 22.37 4.99
CA TRP A 272 -11.26 21.02 4.68
C TRP A 272 -10.75 20.03 5.77
N PRO A 273 -11.58 19.06 6.24
CA PRO A 273 -12.88 18.68 5.70
C PRO A 273 -14.09 19.39 6.34
N ASN A 274 -13.91 20.25 7.35
CA ASN A 274 -14.99 20.91 8.10
C ASN A 274 -16.00 21.63 7.19
N THR A 275 -15.53 22.32 6.15
CA THR A 275 -16.41 23.01 5.18
C THR A 275 -17.35 22.05 4.45
N THR A 276 -16.87 20.84 4.11
CA THR A 276 -17.67 19.79 3.47
C THR A 276 -18.74 19.26 4.41
N TYR A 277 -18.41 19.07 5.68
CA TYR A 277 -19.35 18.62 6.70
C TYR A 277 -20.41 19.70 6.99
N ALA A 278 -20.01 20.97 7.08
CA ALA A 278 -20.93 22.09 7.24
C ALA A 278 -21.93 22.17 6.09
N HIS A 279 -21.45 22.03 4.84
CA HIS A 279 -22.31 21.99 3.66
C HIS A 279 -23.26 20.77 3.68
N TYR A 280 -22.74 19.56 3.97
CA TYR A 280 -23.54 18.34 4.03
C TYR A 280 -24.68 18.44 5.04
N PHE A 281 -24.38 19.01 6.22
CA PHE A 281 -25.38 19.22 7.26
C PHE A 281 -26.19 20.51 7.07
N GLY A 282 -25.92 21.35 6.08
CA GLY A 282 -26.64 22.61 5.86
C GLY A 282 -26.53 23.57 7.06
N VAL A 283 -25.33 23.72 7.62
CA VAL A 283 -25.03 24.59 8.77
C VAL A 283 -23.93 25.58 8.42
N LYS A 284 -23.82 26.69 9.18
CA LYS A 284 -22.83 27.74 8.89
C LYS A 284 -21.41 27.31 9.20
N SER A 285 -21.22 26.57 10.28
CA SER A 285 -19.92 26.01 10.66
C SER A 285 -20.10 24.62 11.27
N PHE A 286 -19.05 23.80 11.11
CA PHE A 286 -18.93 22.47 11.69
C PHE A 286 -17.54 22.35 12.30
N VAL A 287 -17.43 22.06 13.59
CA VAL A 287 -16.15 21.88 14.27
C VAL A 287 -16.21 20.69 15.22
N VAL A 288 -15.03 20.14 15.50
CA VAL A 288 -14.82 19.06 16.43
C VAL A 288 -14.15 19.58 17.70
N GLU A 289 -14.62 19.12 18.87
CA GLU A 289 -14.06 19.37 20.21
C GLU A 289 -13.78 18.07 20.97
#